data_AF-A0A0M2HDR5-F1
#
_entry.id   AF-A0A0M2HDR5-F1
#
_cell.length_a   1.000
_cell.length_b   1.000
_cell.length_c   1.000
_cell.angle_alpha   90.00
_cell.angle_beta   90.00
_cell.angle_gamma   90.00
#
_symmetry.space_group_name_H-M   'P 1'
#
loop_
_entity.id
_entity.type
_entity.pdbx_description
1 polymer ?
#
loop_
_entity_poly.entity_id
_entity_poly.type
_entity_poly.pdbx_seq_one_letter_code
_entity_poly.pdbx_strand_id
1 'polypeptide(L)'
;MRVVLARAVSGVRARLAADLIDDAGASPVEFVLVGTLLTVLTLGVLQFGLAVYVRNVVHDAAVEGAYHAALADTTLGDGAERTRDIVGRTIGAGYATEVSVQETASLGQQTIEVRVRATLPLVGLLGASRGLEVTAHAPVESFG
;
A
#
# COMPACT_ATOMS: atom_id res chain seq x y z
N MET A 1 -38.11 -59.62 -23.17
CA MET A 1 -37.42 -59.26 -21.91
C MET A 1 -35.99 -58.72 -22.10
N ARG A 2 -35.11 -59.38 -22.86
CA ARG A 2 -33.71 -58.96 -23.07
C ARG A 2 -33.51 -57.55 -23.68
N VAL A 3 -34.39 -57.12 -24.58
CA VAL A 3 -34.28 -55.82 -25.28
C VAL A 3 -34.55 -54.62 -24.35
N VAL A 4 -35.42 -54.79 -23.35
CA VAL A 4 -35.73 -53.74 -22.36
C VAL A 4 -34.56 -53.53 -21.40
N LEU A 5 -33.92 -54.64 -20.96
CA LEU A 5 -32.74 -54.60 -20.11
C LEU A 5 -31.56 -53.91 -20.81
N ALA A 6 -31.35 -54.18 -22.10
CA ALA A 6 -30.29 -53.56 -22.89
C ALA A 6 -30.47 -52.04 -23.05
N ARG A 7 -31.71 -51.56 -23.22
CA ARG A 7 -32.02 -50.12 -23.31
C ARG A 7 -31.89 -49.38 -21.99
N ALA A 8 -32.22 -50.04 -20.87
CA ALA A 8 -32.01 -49.47 -19.55
C ALA A 8 -30.51 -49.23 -19.26
N VAL A 9 -29.67 -50.21 -19.59
CA VAL A 9 -28.21 -50.09 -19.41
C VAL A 9 -27.60 -49.04 -20.33
N SER A 10 -28.07 -48.90 -21.59
CA SER A 10 -27.57 -47.84 -22.48
C SER A 10 -27.96 -46.44 -22.02
N GLY A 11 -29.16 -46.27 -21.45
CA GLY A 11 -29.62 -44.98 -20.92
C GLY A 11 -28.83 -44.53 -19.68
N VAL A 12 -28.49 -45.46 -18.79
CA VAL A 12 -27.65 -45.18 -17.62
C VAL A 12 -26.23 -44.77 -18.03
N ARG A 13 -25.62 -45.47 -19.00
CA ARG A 13 -24.28 -45.12 -19.50
C ARG A 13 -24.23 -43.77 -20.21
N ALA A 14 -25.27 -43.43 -20.97
CA ALA A 14 -25.36 -42.13 -21.63
C ALA A 14 -25.51 -40.97 -20.63
N ARG A 15 -26.26 -41.17 -19.54
CA ARG A 15 -26.40 -40.18 -18.46
C ARG A 15 -25.10 -39.98 -17.67
N LEU A 16 -24.43 -41.07 -17.29
CA LEU A 16 -23.13 -40.99 -16.62
C LEU A 16 -22.06 -40.32 -17.48
N ALA A 17 -22.07 -40.58 -18.80
CA ALA A 17 -21.15 -39.92 -19.72
C ALA A 17 -21.44 -38.41 -19.85
N ALA A 18 -22.71 -38.00 -19.81
CA ALA A 18 -23.09 -36.59 -19.84
C ALA A 18 -22.68 -35.85 -18.55
N ASP A 19 -22.91 -36.44 -17.37
CA ASP A 19 -22.50 -35.85 -16.08
C ASP A 19 -20.97 -35.69 -15.99
N LEU A 20 -20.20 -36.68 -16.46
CA LEU A 20 -18.72 -36.60 -16.46
C LEU A 20 -18.17 -35.55 -17.45
N ILE A 21 -18.88 -35.28 -18.55
CA ILE A 21 -18.50 -34.23 -19.51
C ILE A 21 -18.84 -32.84 -18.92
N ASP A 22 -19.90 -32.72 -18.12
CA ASP A 22 -20.28 -31.48 -17.44
C ASP A 22 -19.28 -31.10 -16.33
N ASP A 23 -18.82 -32.08 -15.52
CA ASP A 23 -17.76 -31.89 -14.51
C ASP A 23 -16.41 -31.45 -15.15
N ALA A 24 -16.08 -31.98 -16.33
CA ALA A 24 -14.88 -31.58 -17.07
C ALA A 24 -14.97 -30.13 -17.60
N GLY A 25 -16.18 -29.62 -17.86
CA GLY A 25 -16.45 -28.23 -18.24
C GLY A 25 -16.31 -27.24 -17.09
N ALA A 26 -16.50 -27.70 -15.84
CA ALA A 26 -16.33 -26.89 -14.63
C ALA A 26 -14.85 -26.67 -14.26
N SER A 27 -13.96 -27.62 -14.58
CA SER A 27 -12.54 -27.57 -14.19
C SER A 27 -11.77 -26.32 -14.70
N PRO A 28 -11.92 -25.88 -15.97
CA PRO A 28 -11.31 -24.62 -16.42
C PRO A 28 -11.87 -23.39 -15.71
N VAL A 29 -13.17 -23.39 -15.39
CA VAL A 29 -13.83 -22.26 -14.73
C VAL A 29 -13.37 -22.14 -13.28
N GLU A 30 -13.34 -23.25 -12.55
CA GLU A 30 -12.81 -23.33 -11.18
C GLU A 30 -11.36 -22.85 -11.14
N PHE A 31 -10.53 -23.31 -12.07
CA PHE A 31 -9.13 -22.88 -12.16
C PHE A 31 -9.00 -21.37 -12.38
N VAL A 32 -9.79 -20.79 -13.30
CA VAL A 32 -9.78 -19.34 -13.55
C VAL A 32 -10.29 -18.57 -12.34
N LEU A 33 -11.33 -19.04 -11.65
CA LEU A 33 -11.87 -18.38 -10.46
C LEU A 33 -10.86 -18.38 -9.31
N VAL A 34 -10.27 -19.54 -8.99
CA VAL A 34 -9.24 -19.66 -7.95
C VAL A 34 -8.01 -18.86 -8.32
N GLY A 35 -7.53 -18.98 -9.57
CA GLY A 35 -6.39 -18.22 -10.07
C GLY A 35 -6.61 -16.71 -10.02
N THR A 36 -7.79 -16.24 -10.41
CA THR A 36 -8.16 -14.82 -10.35
C THR A 36 -8.25 -14.34 -8.91
N LEU A 37 -8.91 -15.09 -8.03
CA LEU A 37 -9.03 -14.75 -6.62
C LEU A 37 -7.65 -14.64 -5.95
N LEU A 38 -6.80 -15.65 -6.14
CA LEU A 38 -5.44 -15.65 -5.60
C LEU A 38 -4.62 -14.49 -6.17
N THR A 39 -4.72 -14.22 -7.48
CA THR A 39 -4.01 -13.10 -8.12
C THR A 39 -4.43 -11.76 -7.52
N VAL A 40 -5.75 -11.51 -7.40
CA VAL A 40 -6.28 -10.28 -6.79
C VAL A 40 -5.83 -10.16 -5.34
N LEU A 41 -5.88 -11.25 -4.58
CA LEU A 41 -5.42 -11.27 -3.19
C LEU A 41 -3.92 -10.94 -3.08
N THR A 42 -3.08 -11.59 -3.90
CA THR A 42 -1.65 -11.34 -3.95
C THR A 42 -1.35 -9.88 -4.30
N LEU A 43 -1.99 -9.35 -5.33
CA LEU A 43 -1.86 -7.93 -5.70
C LEU A 43 -2.36 -7.00 -4.60
N GLY A 44 -3.44 -7.35 -3.91
CA GLY A 44 -3.98 -6.61 -2.78
C GLY A 44 -2.98 -6.53 -1.61
N VAL A 45 -2.34 -7.65 -1.26
CA VAL A 45 -1.29 -7.68 -0.22
C VAL A 45 -0.08 -6.86 -0.64
N LEU A 46 0.39 -7.00 -1.88
CA LEU A 46 1.50 -6.21 -2.41
C LEU A 46 1.17 -4.71 -2.41
N GLN A 47 -0.05 -4.34 -2.83
CA GLN A 47 -0.51 -2.95 -2.84
C GLN A 47 -0.62 -2.38 -1.42
N PHE A 48 -1.15 -3.16 -0.47
CA PHE A 48 -1.19 -2.78 0.94
C PHE A 48 0.22 -2.56 1.51
N GLY A 49 1.13 -3.50 1.24
CA GLY A 49 2.54 -3.38 1.61
C GLY A 49 3.20 -2.12 1.02
N LEU A 50 2.91 -1.80 -0.24
CA LEU A 50 3.39 -0.58 -0.89
C LEU A 50 2.86 0.69 -0.22
N ALA A 51 1.57 0.73 0.14
CA ALA A 51 0.99 1.87 0.85
C ALA A 51 1.63 2.08 2.23
N VAL A 52 1.86 1.00 2.97
CA VAL A 52 2.57 1.02 4.25
C VAL A 52 4.02 1.48 4.07
N TYR A 53 4.72 0.94 3.07
CA TYR A 53 6.10 1.33 2.75
C TYR A 53 6.21 2.83 2.49
N VAL A 54 5.35 3.40 1.63
CA VAL A 54 5.34 4.84 1.33
C VAL A 54 5.11 5.66 2.60
N ARG A 55 4.12 5.30 3.42
CA ARG A 55 3.86 5.99 4.70
C ARG A 55 5.07 5.97 5.62
N ASN A 56 5.76 4.83 5.73
CA ASN A 56 6.92 4.69 6.59
C ASN A 56 8.08 5.55 6.08
N VAL A 57 8.41 5.49 4.79
CA VAL A 57 9.45 6.34 4.19
C VAL A 57 9.16 7.83 4.39
N VAL A 58 7.92 8.25 4.18
CA VAL A 58 7.53 9.66 4.35
C VAL A 58 7.61 10.08 5.83
N HIS A 59 7.23 9.20 6.76
CA HIS A 59 7.39 9.44 8.19
C HIS A 59 8.86 9.52 8.59
N ASP A 60 9.70 8.60 8.13
CA ASP A 60 11.13 8.57 8.44
C ASP A 60 11.83 9.83 7.90
N ALA A 61 11.46 10.29 6.70
CA ALA A 61 11.91 11.55 6.14
C ALA A 61 11.45 12.78 6.95
N ALA A 62 10.25 12.72 7.53
CA ALA A 62 9.74 13.78 8.41
C ALA A 62 10.51 13.82 9.74
N VAL A 63 10.82 12.66 10.31
CA VAL A 63 11.67 12.54 11.51
C VAL A 63 13.04 13.13 11.23
N GLU A 64 13.69 12.73 10.13
CA GLU A 64 15.01 13.24 9.78
C GLU A 64 15.01 14.75 9.51
N GLY A 65 13.98 15.27 8.83
CA GLY A 65 13.82 16.72 8.64
C GLY A 65 13.57 17.48 9.94
N ALA A 66 12.83 16.89 10.89
CA ALA A 66 12.58 17.50 12.19
C ALA A 66 13.87 17.62 13.00
N TYR A 67 14.65 16.55 13.08
CA TYR A 67 15.97 16.58 13.72
C TYR A 67 16.91 17.54 12.99
N HIS A 68 16.88 17.57 11.67
CA HIS A 68 17.72 18.48 10.91
C HIS A 68 17.42 19.94 11.23
N ALA A 69 16.14 20.34 11.23
CA ALA A 69 15.73 21.72 11.57
C ALA A 69 15.82 22.05 13.07
N ALA A 70 16.04 21.06 13.93
CA ALA A 70 16.24 21.26 15.37
C ALA A 70 17.70 21.60 15.72
N LEU A 71 18.62 21.51 14.75
CA LEU A 71 20.03 21.89 14.92
C LEU A 71 20.17 23.41 14.98
N ALA A 72 21.08 23.89 15.82
CA ALA A 72 21.25 25.31 16.09
C ALA A 72 21.61 26.17 14.86
N ASP A 73 22.32 25.62 13.89
CA ASP A 73 22.78 26.32 12.68
C ASP A 73 21.87 26.08 11.46
N THR A 74 20.65 25.60 11.68
CA THR A 74 19.69 25.32 10.60
C THR A 74 18.41 26.12 10.76
N THR A 75 17.68 26.25 9.65
CA THR A 75 16.37 26.87 9.60
C THR A 75 15.27 25.82 9.45
N LEU A 76 14.03 26.22 9.74
CA LEU A 76 12.85 25.39 9.43
C LEU A 76 12.76 25.05 7.93
N GLY A 77 13.26 25.94 7.07
CA GLY A 77 13.33 25.74 5.62
C GLY A 77 14.26 24.58 5.24
N ASP A 78 15.40 24.47 5.90
CA ASP A 78 16.39 23.42 5.66
C ASP A 78 15.83 22.03 6.03
N GLY A 79 15.09 21.93 7.14
CA GLY A 79 14.36 20.71 7.49
C GLY A 79 13.30 20.34 6.44
N ALA A 80 12.59 21.33 5.91
CA ALA A 80 11.59 21.11 4.88
C ALA A 80 12.24 20.59 3.58
N GLU A 81 13.34 21.20 3.16
CA GLU A 81 14.12 20.77 1.99
C GLU A 81 14.68 19.36 2.18
N ARG A 82 15.27 19.08 3.36
CA ARG A 82 15.79 17.75 3.70
C ARG A 82 14.71 16.67 3.60
N THR A 83 13.51 16.90 4.15
CA THR A 83 12.40 15.96 4.01
C THR A 83 12.00 15.75 2.55
N ARG A 84 11.90 16.83 1.75
CA ARG A 84 11.55 16.72 0.32
C ARG A 84 12.60 15.92 -0.45
N ASP A 85 13.88 16.10 -0.17
CA ASP A 85 14.97 15.38 -0.83
C ASP A 85 14.97 13.89 -0.52
N ILE A 86 14.71 13.50 0.73
CA ILE A 86 14.64 12.10 1.12
C ILE A 86 13.45 11.42 0.43
N VAL A 87 12.26 12.03 0.50
CA VAL A 87 11.05 11.49 -0.15
C VAL A 87 11.23 11.43 -1.68
N GLY A 88 11.77 12.50 -2.27
CA GLY A 88 11.99 12.63 -3.71
C GLY A 88 12.96 11.58 -4.26
N ARG A 89 14.04 11.28 -3.53
CA ARG A 89 15.03 10.26 -3.94
C ARG A 89 14.56 8.83 -3.70
N THR A 90 13.69 8.60 -2.71
CA THR A 90 13.27 7.25 -2.31
C THR A 90 12.03 6.78 -3.06
N ILE A 91 11.03 7.64 -3.21
CA ILE A 91 9.74 7.30 -3.85
C ILE A 91 9.58 8.02 -5.19
N GLY A 92 9.96 9.29 -5.24
CA GLY A 92 9.87 10.13 -6.43
C GLY A 92 9.37 11.53 -6.13
N ALA A 93 9.73 12.49 -6.98
CA ALA A 93 9.43 13.92 -6.79
C ALA A 93 7.93 14.23 -6.61
N GLY A 94 7.04 13.43 -7.23
CA GLY A 94 5.59 13.60 -7.11
C GLY A 94 5.02 13.32 -5.70
N TYR A 95 5.81 12.75 -4.79
CA TYR A 95 5.42 12.47 -3.40
C TYR A 95 5.97 13.51 -2.39
N ALA A 96 6.84 14.43 -2.82
CA ALA A 96 7.53 15.39 -1.96
C ALA A 96 6.82 16.77 -1.88
N THR A 97 5.51 16.82 -2.11
CA THR A 97 4.85 18.07 -2.56
C THR A 97 4.46 19.03 -1.43
N GLU A 98 4.03 18.53 -0.27
CA GLU A 98 3.55 19.36 0.83
C GLU A 98 4.23 19.01 2.15
N VAL A 99 5.29 19.75 2.44
CA VAL A 99 6.04 19.67 3.70
C VAL A 99 5.94 21.02 4.41
N SER A 100 5.43 21.00 5.64
CA SER A 100 5.38 22.16 6.54
C SER A 100 6.21 21.86 7.78
N VAL A 101 7.05 22.82 8.18
CA VAL A 101 7.90 22.72 9.36
C VAL A 101 7.61 23.92 10.25
N GLN A 102 7.39 23.66 11.52
CA GLN A 102 7.07 24.71 12.49
C GLN A 102 7.69 24.40 13.85
N GLU A 103 8.09 25.45 14.54
CA GLU A 103 8.45 25.34 15.95
C GLU A 103 7.18 25.28 16.79
N THR A 104 7.14 24.35 17.74
CA THR A 104 6.06 24.15 18.70
C THR A 104 6.64 23.95 20.10
N ALA A 105 5.76 23.98 21.11
CA ALA A 105 6.11 23.64 22.47
C ALA A 105 5.37 22.35 22.86
N SER A 106 6.11 21.32 23.26
CA SER A 106 5.55 20.07 23.78
C SER A 106 6.14 19.80 25.15
N LEU A 107 5.28 19.53 26.15
CA LEU A 107 5.68 19.23 27.52
C LEU A 107 6.63 20.29 28.14
N GLY A 108 6.51 21.56 27.74
CA GLY A 108 7.35 22.65 28.23
C GLY A 108 8.73 22.76 27.56
N GLN A 109 9.00 21.99 26.51
CA GLN A 109 10.23 22.03 25.72
C GLN A 109 9.94 22.52 24.29
N GLN A 110 10.84 23.34 23.74
CA GLN A 110 10.80 23.70 22.32
C GLN A 110 11.05 22.45 21.48
N THR A 111 10.23 22.28 20.45
CA THR A 111 10.21 21.11 19.58
C THR A 111 9.93 21.57 18.16
N ILE A 112 10.61 20.99 17.18
CA ILE A 112 10.29 21.14 15.77
C ILE A 112 9.26 20.08 15.39
N GLU A 113 8.16 20.51 14.79
CA GLU A 113 7.16 19.66 14.15
C GLU A 113 7.33 19.70 12.63
N VAL A 114 7.46 18.54 12.01
CA VAL A 114 7.39 18.38 10.55
C VAL A 114 6.12 17.62 10.20
N ARG A 115 5.27 18.23 9.38
CA ARG A 115 4.06 17.61 8.84
C ARG A 115 4.22 17.45 7.33
N VAL A 116 3.93 16.25 6.83
CA VAL A 116 3.99 15.93 5.40
C VAL A 116 2.63 15.43 4.94
N ARG A 117 2.12 16.05 3.88
CA ARG A 117 0.96 15.56 3.12
C ARG A 117 1.43 15.03 1.77
N ALA A 118 1.10 13.77 1.51
CA ALA A 118 1.53 13.07 0.32
C ALA A 118 0.35 12.31 -0.33
N THR A 119 0.60 11.79 -1.52
CA THR A 119 -0.34 10.91 -2.21
C THR A 119 -0.47 9.59 -1.45
N LEU A 120 -1.70 9.14 -1.18
CA LEU A 120 -1.97 7.80 -0.68
C LEU A 120 -1.97 6.82 -1.87
N PRO A 121 -1.06 5.83 -1.94
CA PRO A 121 -1.03 4.88 -3.05
C PRO A 121 -2.23 3.93 -3.00
N LEU A 122 -3.05 3.93 -4.06
CA LEU A 122 -4.24 3.07 -4.18
C LEU A 122 -4.07 1.99 -5.26
N VAL A 123 -3.37 2.31 -6.35
CA VAL A 123 -3.05 1.37 -7.44
C VAL A 123 -1.63 1.65 -7.92
N GLY A 124 -0.69 0.76 -7.63
CA GLY A 124 0.73 1.07 -7.73
C GLY A 124 1.05 2.32 -6.92
N LEU A 125 1.74 3.28 -7.55
CA LEU A 125 2.04 4.62 -7.01
C LEU A 125 1.00 5.69 -7.41
N LEU A 126 -0.10 5.31 -8.04
CA LEU A 126 -1.20 6.23 -8.31
C LEU A 126 -2.19 6.20 -7.15
N GLY A 127 -2.79 7.34 -6.83
CA GLY A 127 -3.84 7.37 -5.82
C GLY A 127 -4.28 8.77 -5.41
N ALA A 128 -4.82 8.88 -4.21
CA ALA A 128 -5.45 10.10 -3.75
C ALA A 128 -4.40 11.13 -3.31
N SER A 129 -4.33 12.26 -4.02
CA SER A 129 -3.51 13.40 -3.61
C SER A 129 -3.89 13.85 -2.21
N ARG A 130 -2.91 14.10 -1.33
CA ARG A 130 -3.11 14.48 0.08
C ARG A 130 -3.92 13.46 0.90
N GLY A 131 -4.04 12.22 0.43
CA GLY A 131 -4.72 11.15 1.16
C GLY A 131 -3.88 10.55 2.30
N LEU A 132 -2.58 10.88 2.37
CA LEU A 132 -1.65 10.44 3.39
C LEU A 132 -1.10 11.66 4.14
N GLU A 133 -1.22 11.66 5.46
CA GLU A 133 -0.61 12.66 6.34
C GLU A 133 0.24 11.96 7.40
N VAL A 134 1.45 12.46 7.62
CA VAL A 134 2.32 12.07 8.73
C VAL A 134 2.80 13.32 9.46
N THR A 135 3.10 13.17 10.74
CA THR A 135 3.69 14.22 11.57
C THR A 135 4.81 13.61 12.40
N ALA A 136 5.92 14.33 12.51
CA ALA A 136 7.08 13.95 13.32
C ALA A 136 7.55 15.14 14.15
N HIS A 137 8.21 14.85 15.26
CA HIS A 137 8.66 15.84 16.24
C HIS A 137 10.11 15.59 16.63
N ALA A 138 10.88 16.66 16.83
CA ALA A 138 12.24 16.60 17.38
C ALA A 138 12.46 17.73 18.39
N PRO A 139 13.03 17.46 19.58
CA PRO A 139 13.34 18.51 20.56
C PRO A 139 14.42 19.45 20.01
N VAL A 140 14.29 20.75 20.25
CA VAL A 140 15.29 21.75 19.84
C VAL A 140 16.53 21.61 20.73
N GLU A 141 17.73 21.59 20.13
CA GLU A 141 18.97 21.63 20.89
C GLU A 141 19.14 23.02 21.52
N SER A 142 19.01 23.12 22.85
CA SER A 142 19.43 24.31 23.58
C SER A 142 20.81 24.06 24.18
N PHE A 143 21.85 24.76 23.71
CA PHE A 143 23.12 24.84 24.43
C PHE A 143 22.88 25.57 25.75
N GLY A 144 22.81 24.80 26.85
CA GLY A 144 22.83 25.34 28.21
C GLY A 144 24.22 25.81 28.61
#